data_AF-A0A661E965-F1
#
_entry.id   AF-A0A661E965-F1
#
_cell.length_a   1.000
_cell.length_b   1.000
_cell.length_c   1.000
_cell.angle_alpha   90.00
_cell.angle_beta   90.00
_cell.angle_gamma   90.00
#
_symmetry.space_group_name_H-M   'P 1'
#
loop_
_entity.id
_entity.type
_entity.pdbx_description
1 polymer ?
#
loop_
_entity_poly.entity_id
_entity_poly.type
_entity_poly.pdbx_seq_one_letter_code
_entity_poly.pdbx_strand_id
1 'polypeptide(L)' 'PLNRLLQWSGSLMFIGTLLFSGSLYLLALTGSRWLGMITPFGGLLFITSWLLFGLGLFRQQQLPNPQP' A
#
# COMPACT_ATOMS: atom_id res chain seq x y z
N PRO A 1 8.13 6.49 16.62
CA PRO A 1 8.66 5.77 15.42
C PRO A 1 7.56 4.96 14.72
N LEU A 2 6.80 4.15 15.48
CA LEU A 2 5.68 3.33 15.01
C LEU A 2 4.63 4.12 14.19
N ASN A 3 4.21 5.29 14.70
CA ASN A 3 3.21 6.14 14.08
C ASN A 3 3.59 6.56 12.65
N ARG A 4 4.88 6.76 12.36
CA ARG A 4 5.35 7.06 11.01
C ARG A 4 5.21 5.84 10.08
N LEU A 5 5.58 4.63 10.52
CA LEU A 5 5.45 3.43 9.69
C LEU A 5 4.00 3.14 9.29
N LEU A 6 3.06 3.26 10.24
CA LEU A 6 1.63 3.07 9.94
C LEU A 6 1.08 4.18 9.04
N GLN A 7 1.47 5.45 9.26
CA GLN A 7 1.07 6.55 8.37
C GLN A 7 1.58 6.35 6.94
N TRP A 8 2.86 5.99 6.78
CA TRP A 8 3.43 5.70 5.47
C TRP A 8 2.73 4.50 4.81
N SER A 9 2.48 3.43 5.56
CA SER A 9 1.73 2.27 5.06
C SER A 9 0.35 2.67 4.52
N GLY A 10 -0.45 3.42 5.29
CA GLY A 10 -1.76 3.88 4.86
C GLY A 10 -1.71 4.71 3.57
N SER A 11 -0.77 5.66 3.48
CA SER A 11 -0.57 6.47 2.27
C SER A 11 -0.17 5.62 1.06
N LEU A 12 0.77 4.68 1.21
CA LEU A 12 1.16 3.77 0.12
C LEU A 12 -0.01 2.87 -0.30
N MET A 13 -0.84 2.43 0.65
CA MET A 13 -2.00 1.58 0.36
C MET A 13 -3.02 2.33 -0.50
N PHE A 14 -3.33 3.57 -0.10
CA PHE A 14 -4.28 4.43 -0.81
C PHE A 14 -3.79 4.78 -2.22
N ILE A 15 -2.55 5.25 -2.33
CA ILE A 15 -1.93 5.60 -3.62
C ILE A 15 -1.81 4.37 -4.53
N GLY A 16 -1.36 3.24 -3.98
CA GLY A 16 -1.27 1.97 -4.71
C GLY A 16 -2.64 1.51 -5.23
N THR A 17 -3.70 1.62 -4.42
CA THR A 17 -5.08 1.28 -4.83
C THR A 17 -5.56 2.16 -5.99
N LEU A 18 -5.37 3.47 -5.87
CA LEU A 18 -5.77 4.43 -6.90
C LEU A 18 -5.03 4.20 -8.21
N LEU A 19 -3.71 4.02 -8.18
CA LEU A 19 -2.90 3.72 -9.36
C LEU A 19 -3.29 2.37 -9.98
N PHE A 20 -3.45 1.33 -9.17
CA PHE A 20 -3.79 -0.01 -9.64
C PHE A 20 -5.19 -0.02 -10.26
N SER A 21 -6.24 0.31 -9.50
CA SER A 21 -7.63 0.28 -9.97
C SER A 21 -7.88 1.32 -11.06
N GLY A 22 -7.30 2.52 -10.94
CA GLY A 22 -7.41 3.58 -11.95
C GLY A 22 -6.77 3.18 -13.29
N SER A 23 -5.59 2.53 -13.27
CA SER A 23 -4.94 2.03 -14.49
C SER A 23 -5.80 0.98 -15.20
N LEU A 24 -6.41 0.06 -14.45
CA LEU A 24 -7.30 -0.97 -14.99
C LEU A 24 -8.59 -0.38 -15.57
N TYR A 25 -9.16 0.62 -14.90
CA TYR A 25 -10.36 1.30 -15.38
C TYR A 25 -10.09 2.04 -16.69
N LEU A 26 -8.97 2.78 -16.76
CA LEU A 26 -8.53 3.43 -17.99
C LEU A 26 -8.19 2.40 -19.08
N LEU A 27 -7.55 1.29 -18.74
CA LEU A 27 -7.26 0.21 -19.69
C LEU A 27 -8.55 -0.39 -20.28
N ALA A 28 -9.57 -0.61 -19.44
CA ALA A 28 -10.86 -1.13 -19.86
C ALA A 28 -11.63 -0.15 -20.76
N LEU A 29 -11.55 1.16 -20.47
CA LEU A 29 -12.24 2.19 -21.26
C LEU A 29 -11.52 2.54 -22.57
N THR A 30 -10.18 2.60 -22.54
CA THR A 30 -9.38 3.10 -23.68
C THR A 30 -8.75 1.99 -24.52
N GLY A 31 -8.66 0.76 -23.99
CA GLY A 31 -7.93 -0.34 -24.62
C GLY A 31 -6.41 -0.11 -24.72
N SER A 32 -5.88 0.96 -24.11
CA SER A 32 -4.48 1.35 -24.28
C SER A 32 -3.55 0.43 -23.48
N ARG A 33 -2.91 -0.52 -24.17
CA ARG A 33 -1.98 -1.52 -23.59
C ARG A 33 -0.84 -0.89 -22.77
N TRP A 34 -0.48 0.35 -23.03
CA TRP A 34 0.56 1.06 -22.29
C TRP A 34 0.17 1.29 -20.81
N LEU A 35 -1.12 1.44 -20.50
CA LEU A 35 -1.63 1.51 -19.14
C LEU A 35 -1.41 0.20 -18.37
N GLY A 36 -1.36 -0.93 -19.07
CA GLY A 36 -1.02 -2.23 -18.48
C GLY A 36 0.39 -2.27 -17.89
N MET A 37 1.31 -1.42 -18.38
CA MET A 37 2.65 -1.29 -17.80
C MET A 37 2.65 -0.46 -16.51
N ILE A 38 1.62 0.36 -16.25
CA ILE A 38 1.47 1.16 -15.02
C ILE A 38 0.90 0.31 -13.87
N THR A 39 0.03 -0.65 -14.19
CA THR A 39 -0.58 -1.59 -13.24
C THR A 39 0.42 -2.33 -12.32
N PRO A 40 1.55 -2.90 -12.79
CA PRO A 40 2.51 -3.56 -11.90
C PRO A 40 3.15 -2.62 -10.88
N PHE A 41 3.29 -1.32 -11.16
CA PHE A 41 3.78 -0.35 -10.18
C PHE A 41 2.77 -0.10 -9.05
N GLY A 42 1.48 -0.03 -9.39
CA GLY A 42 0.40 0.04 -8.39
C GLY A 42 0.40 -1.19 -7.47
N GLY A 43 0.57 -2.38 -8.05
CA GLY A 43 0.71 -3.62 -7.29
C GLY A 43 1.94 -3.65 -6.38
N LEU A 44 3.08 -3.15 -6.85
CA LEU A 44 4.32 -3.08 -6.06
C LEU A 44 4.18 -2.15 -4.85
N LEU A 45 3.54 -0.99 -5.03
CA LEU A 45 3.19 -0.07 -3.94
C LEU A 45 2.28 -0.76 -2.90
N PHE A 46 1.33 -1.57 -3.39
CA PHE A 46 0.42 -2.31 -2.52
C PHE A 46 1.15 -3.35 -1.67
N ILE A 47 2.04 -4.15 -2.28
CA ILE A 47 2.86 -5.14 -1.56
C ILE A 47 3.76 -4.44 -0.53
N THR A 48 4.39 -3.32 -0.91
CA THR A 48 5.26 -2.54 -0.02
C THR A 48 4.48 -1.96 1.17
N SER A 49 3.25 -1.48 0.94
CA SER A 49 2.35 -1.00 1.99
C SER A 49 2.02 -2.09 3.01
N TRP A 50 1.67 -3.29 2.56
CA TRP A 50 1.35 -4.43 3.42
C TRP A 50 2.54 -4.87 4.27
N LEU A 51 3.75 -4.87 3.70
CA LEU A 51 4.98 -5.13 4.45
C LEU A 51 5.21 -4.09 5.55
N LEU A 52 5.08 -2.80 5.24
CA LEU A 52 5.20 -1.73 6.24
C LEU A 52 4.12 -1.81 7.32
N PHE A 53 2.89 -2.17 6.95
CA PHE A 53 1.77 -2.35 7.88
C PHE A 53 2.05 -3.45 8.89
N GLY A 54 2.40 -4.64 8.39
CA GLY A 54 2.73 -5.80 9.22
C GLY A 54 3.90 -5.51 10.15
N LEU A 55 4.99 -4.93 9.64
CA LEU A 55 6.14 -4.51 10.44
C LEU A 55 5.80 -3.47 11.51
N GLY A 56 4.85 -2.58 11.22
CA GLY A 56 4.28 -1.66 12.20
C GLY A 56 3.55 -2.41 13.31
N LEU A 57 2.62 -3.30 12.96
CA LEU A 57 1.84 -4.05 13.95
C LEU A 57 2.72 -4.97 14.82
N PHE A 58 3.67 -5.71 14.23
CA PHE A 58 4.58 -6.57 14.97
C PHE A 58 5.42 -5.79 16.00
N ARG A 59 5.86 -4.58 15.65
CA ARG A 59 6.57 -3.69 16.59
C ARG A 59 5.64 -3.11 17.66
N GLN A 60 4.36 -2.92 17.36
CA GLN A 60 3.39 -2.44 18.34
C GLN A 60 3.15 -3.48 19.44
N GLN A 61 3.06 -4.76 19.06
CA GLN A 61 2.84 -5.85 20.03
C GLN A 61 4.06 -6.10 20.92
N GLN A 62 5.27 -5.70 20.50
CA GLN A 62 6.50 -5.85 21.28
C GLN A 62 6.71 -4.75 22.33
N LEU A 63 5.93 -3.67 22.28
CA LEU A 63 5.94 -2.67 23.36
C LEU A 63 5.38 -3.37 24.61
N PRO A 64 6.10 -3.42 25.74
CA PRO A 64 5.61 -4.01 26.97
C PRO A 64 4.23 -3.41 27.29
N ASN A 65 3.21 -4.27 27.37
CA ASN A 65 1.87 -3.86 27.76
C ASN A 65 2.03 -3.14 29.11
N PRO A 66 1.67 -1.84 29.24
CA PRO A 66 1.64 -1.21 30.55
C PRO A 66 0.69 -2.05 31.39
N GLN A 67 1.26 -2.79 32.34
CA GLN A 67 0.46 -3.47 33.36
C GLN A 67 -0.38 -2.40 34.05
N PRO A 68 -1.67 -2.66 34.31
CA PRO A 68 -2.63 -1.66 34.78
C PRO A 68 -2.18 -0.94 36.05
#